data_AF-A0A1Y3WEC0-F1
#
_entry.id   AF-A0A1Y3WEC0-F1
#
_cell.length_a   1.000
_cell.length_b   1.000
_cell.length_c   1.000
_cell.angle_alpha   90.00
_cell.angle_beta   90.00
_cell.angle_gamma   90.00
#
_symmetry.space_group_name_H-M   'P 1'
#
loop_
_entity.id
_entity.type
_entity.pdbx_description
1 polymer ?
#
loop_
_entity_poly.entity_id
_entity_poly.type
_entity_poly.pdbx_seq_one_letter_code
_entity_poly.pdbx_strand_id
1 'polypeptide(L)'
;MNNLSSIVQQLDALPATITKDQFYRICHISKRHAKYLLDSGLVKCVDSGKKTRKYKIEMKDVLAYLIDRELDPEKYRAPAGYYIGNSGKLKRCIRRSQAPGSVVTFHFTEQEKPGLLAVWEAAAADYKDLMTTAEVCELTGYGAQTVQRWHSNKSITGFVIQRKLLISKLTLLEFLAGDTATKIVRKSPKHLNLLCQYAGQCSKESEAGASAEPE
;
A
#
# COMPACT_ATOMS: atom_id res chain seq x y z
N MET A 1 -13.33 0.70 -36.47
CA MET A 1 -14.76 0.67 -36.82
C MET A 1 -15.28 -0.74 -37.19
N ASN A 2 -14.69 -1.86 -36.71
CA ASN A 2 -15.01 -3.20 -37.24
C ASN A 2 -15.55 -4.23 -36.22
N ASN A 3 -16.00 -3.84 -35.02
CA ASN A 3 -16.47 -4.81 -34.03
C ASN A 3 -18.00 -5.01 -33.97
N LEU A 4 -18.80 -4.02 -34.39
CA LEU A 4 -20.26 -4.14 -34.30
C LEU A 4 -20.84 -5.10 -35.34
N SER A 5 -20.32 -5.12 -36.57
CA SER A 5 -20.79 -6.02 -37.63
C SER A 5 -20.49 -7.50 -37.34
N SER A 6 -19.32 -7.81 -36.75
CA SER A 6 -18.96 -9.17 -36.34
C SER A 6 -19.82 -9.68 -35.18
N ILE A 7 -20.24 -8.80 -34.26
CA ILE A 7 -21.13 -9.16 -33.16
C ILE A 7 -22.55 -9.44 -33.68
N VAL A 8 -23.01 -8.65 -34.67
CA VAL A 8 -24.34 -8.83 -35.28
C VAL A 8 -24.45 -10.18 -36.01
N GLN A 9 -23.41 -10.61 -36.72
CA GLN A 9 -23.37 -11.92 -37.39
C GLN A 9 -23.33 -13.12 -36.42
N GLN A 10 -22.99 -12.93 -35.14
CA GLN A 10 -22.97 -13.99 -34.13
C GLN A 10 -24.25 -14.07 -33.27
N LEU A 11 -25.29 -13.28 -33.58
CA LEU A 11 -26.53 -13.25 -32.79
C LEU A 11 -27.29 -14.58 -32.76
N ASP A 12 -27.31 -15.33 -33.86
CA ASP A 12 -28.09 -16.57 -33.97
C ASP A 12 -27.55 -17.70 -33.09
N ALA A 13 -26.28 -17.60 -32.65
CA ALA A 13 -25.63 -18.59 -31.80
C ALA A 13 -25.60 -18.21 -30.30
N LEU A 14 -26.03 -17.00 -29.94
CA LEU A 14 -25.97 -16.52 -28.56
C LEU A 14 -27.28 -16.79 -27.81
N PRO A 15 -27.21 -17.15 -26.51
CA PRO A 15 -28.42 -17.37 -25.73
C PRO A 15 -29.25 -16.09 -25.69
N ALA A 16 -30.56 -16.22 -25.96
CA ALA A 16 -31.50 -15.10 -26.01
C ALA A 16 -31.51 -14.26 -24.72
N THR A 17 -31.17 -14.88 -23.59
CA THR A 17 -31.03 -14.22 -22.29
C THR A 17 -29.62 -14.43 -21.72
N ILE A 18 -29.05 -13.35 -21.19
CA ILE A 18 -27.71 -13.34 -20.59
C ILE A 18 -27.76 -12.91 -19.12
N THR A 19 -26.73 -13.30 -18.39
CA THR A 19 -26.51 -12.87 -17.01
C THR A 19 -25.71 -11.57 -16.94
N LYS A 20 -25.75 -10.88 -15.79
CA LYS A 20 -24.88 -9.72 -15.52
C LYS A 20 -23.39 -10.03 -15.75
N ASP A 21 -22.96 -11.27 -15.50
CA ASP A 21 -21.55 -11.65 -15.67
C ASP A 21 -21.13 -11.70 -17.14
N GLN A 22 -22.00 -12.18 -18.01
CA GLN A 22 -21.80 -12.13 -19.46
C GLN A 22 -21.89 -10.70 -19.99
N PHE A 23 -22.87 -9.92 -19.50
CA PHE A 23 -23.10 -8.54 -19.93
C PHE A 23 -21.86 -7.64 -19.82
N TYR A 24 -21.20 -7.61 -18.65
CA TYR A 24 -20.02 -6.73 -18.49
C TYR A 24 -18.83 -7.16 -19.35
N ARG A 25 -18.71 -8.46 -19.67
CA ARG A 25 -17.65 -9.00 -20.54
C ARG A 25 -17.89 -8.58 -21.98
N ILE A 26 -19.13 -8.70 -22.47
CA ILE A 26 -19.54 -8.30 -23.82
C ILE A 26 -19.37 -6.79 -24.01
N CYS A 27 -19.85 -5.98 -23.06
CA CYS A 27 -19.80 -4.53 -23.18
C CYS A 27 -18.45 -3.90 -22.82
N HIS A 28 -17.47 -4.70 -22.40
CA HIS A 28 -16.15 -4.26 -21.92
C HIS A 28 -16.21 -3.18 -20.83
N ILE A 29 -17.06 -3.39 -19.82
CA ILE A 29 -17.24 -2.47 -18.69
C ILE A 29 -16.93 -3.15 -17.35
N SER A 30 -16.71 -2.35 -16.31
CA SER A 30 -16.51 -2.89 -14.97
C SER A 30 -17.80 -3.55 -14.42
N LYS A 31 -17.65 -4.57 -13.57
CA LYS A 31 -18.77 -5.22 -12.86
C LYS A 31 -19.66 -4.24 -12.08
N ARG A 32 -19.06 -3.14 -11.60
CA ARG A 32 -19.72 -2.05 -10.87
C ARG A 32 -20.54 -1.17 -11.82
N HIS A 33 -19.97 -0.81 -12.95
CA HIS A 33 -20.68 0.00 -13.94
C HIS A 33 -21.84 -0.78 -14.57
N ALA A 34 -21.66 -2.07 -14.85
CA ALA A 34 -22.75 -2.95 -15.24
C ALA A 34 -23.87 -3.01 -14.19
N LYS A 35 -23.54 -2.99 -12.89
CA LYS A 35 -24.54 -2.91 -11.82
C LYS A 35 -25.30 -1.58 -11.86
N TYR A 36 -24.58 -0.46 -12.03
CA TYR A 36 -25.18 0.87 -12.15
C TYR A 36 -26.22 0.92 -13.27
N LEU A 37 -25.84 0.48 -14.48
CA LEU A 37 -26.72 0.52 -15.66
C LEU A 37 -28.02 -0.28 -15.46
N LEU A 38 -27.94 -1.41 -14.74
CA LEU A 38 -29.09 -2.26 -14.47
C LEU A 38 -29.94 -1.74 -13.31
N ASP A 39 -29.31 -1.18 -12.26
CA ASP A 39 -30.02 -0.60 -11.12
C ASP A 39 -30.70 0.73 -11.47
N SER A 40 -30.10 1.53 -12.37
CA SER A 40 -30.67 2.79 -12.84
C SER A 40 -31.71 2.60 -13.95
N GLY A 41 -31.89 1.37 -14.46
CA GLY A 41 -32.81 1.07 -15.55
C GLY A 41 -32.37 1.60 -16.92
N LEU A 42 -31.12 2.05 -17.07
CA LEU A 42 -30.57 2.48 -18.36
C LEU A 42 -30.49 1.33 -19.37
N VAL A 43 -30.33 0.09 -18.88
CA VAL A 43 -30.46 -1.13 -19.67
C VAL A 43 -31.61 -1.93 -19.11
N LYS A 44 -32.57 -2.25 -19.99
CA LYS A 44 -33.74 -3.07 -19.62
C LYS A 44 -33.27 -4.43 -19.11
N CYS A 45 -33.78 -4.82 -17.96
CA CYS A 45 -33.48 -6.12 -17.37
C CYS A 45 -34.64 -6.59 -16.49
N VAL A 46 -34.76 -7.91 -16.36
CA VAL A 46 -35.68 -8.56 -15.43
C VAL A 46 -34.91 -8.85 -14.14
N ASP A 47 -35.28 -8.19 -13.04
CA ASP A 47 -34.73 -8.45 -11.71
C ASP A 47 -35.58 -9.49 -10.95
N SER A 48 -34.95 -10.60 -10.57
CA SER A 48 -35.54 -11.68 -9.77
C SER A 48 -35.59 -11.36 -8.27
N GLY A 49 -35.01 -10.25 -7.79
CA GLY A 49 -34.99 -9.83 -6.38
C GLY A 49 -34.03 -10.62 -5.47
N LYS A 50 -33.29 -11.59 -6.02
CA LYS A 50 -32.36 -12.45 -5.27
C LYS A 50 -31.10 -11.68 -4.84
N LYS A 51 -30.43 -12.14 -3.79
CA LYS A 51 -29.14 -11.57 -3.35
C LYS A 51 -28.02 -11.75 -4.38
N THR A 52 -28.04 -12.86 -5.11
CA THR A 52 -27.06 -13.21 -6.15
C THR A 52 -27.76 -13.64 -7.43
N ARG A 53 -27.10 -13.46 -8.58
CA ARG A 53 -27.63 -13.81 -9.92
C ARG A 53 -29.05 -13.28 -10.20
N LYS A 54 -29.30 -12.01 -9.81
CA LYS A 54 -30.65 -11.43 -9.83
C LYS A 54 -31.12 -10.91 -11.18
N TYR A 55 -30.19 -10.50 -12.05
CA TYR A 55 -30.54 -9.92 -13.36
C TYR A 55 -30.55 -10.95 -14.48
N LYS A 56 -31.61 -10.93 -15.29
CA LYS A 56 -31.68 -11.52 -16.63
C LYS A 56 -31.84 -10.39 -17.64
N ILE A 57 -31.02 -10.37 -18.67
CA ILE A 57 -30.97 -9.30 -19.68
C ILE A 57 -31.17 -9.95 -21.04
N GLU A 58 -32.01 -9.37 -21.89
CA GLU A 58 -32.16 -9.85 -23.26
C GLU A 58 -31.02 -9.33 -24.14
N MET A 59 -30.55 -10.14 -25.08
CA MET A 59 -29.47 -9.71 -25.99
C MET A 59 -29.88 -8.49 -26.83
N LYS A 60 -31.17 -8.36 -27.16
CA LYS A 60 -31.74 -7.21 -27.87
C LYS A 60 -31.47 -5.90 -27.13
N ASP A 61 -31.64 -5.90 -25.80
CA ASP A 61 -31.42 -4.72 -24.96
C ASP A 61 -29.94 -4.36 -24.84
N VAL A 62 -29.07 -5.37 -24.84
CA VAL A 62 -27.61 -5.18 -24.85
C VAL A 62 -27.14 -4.51 -26.14
N LEU A 63 -27.70 -4.93 -27.28
CA LEU A 63 -27.39 -4.35 -28.59
C LEU A 63 -27.89 -2.92 -28.69
N ALA A 64 -29.13 -2.66 -28.25
CA ALA A 64 -29.68 -1.31 -28.18
C ALA A 64 -28.78 -0.39 -27.34
N TYR A 65 -28.34 -0.87 -26.17
CA TYR A 65 -27.39 -0.15 -25.33
C TYR A 65 -26.05 0.13 -26.04
N LEU A 66 -25.48 -0.84 -26.75
CA LEU A 66 -24.20 -0.65 -27.44
C LEU A 66 -24.29 0.39 -28.56
N ILE A 67 -25.40 0.38 -29.31
CA ILE A 67 -25.68 1.36 -30.38
C ILE A 67 -25.88 2.75 -29.76
N ASP A 68 -26.75 2.86 -28.77
CA ASP A 68 -27.05 4.14 -28.11
C ASP A 68 -25.81 4.72 -27.42
N ARG A 69 -24.95 3.88 -26.83
CA ARG A 69 -23.71 4.32 -26.18
C ARG A 69 -22.72 4.91 -27.17
N GLU A 70 -22.69 4.40 -28.41
CA GLU A 70 -21.84 4.94 -29.46
C GLU A 70 -22.36 6.32 -29.94
N LEU A 71 -23.69 6.51 -29.93
CA LEU A 71 -24.33 7.76 -30.33
C LEU A 71 -24.30 8.83 -29.24
N ASP A 72 -24.56 8.46 -27.98
CA ASP A 72 -24.60 9.35 -26.83
C ASP A 72 -23.90 8.71 -25.61
N PRO A 73 -22.58 8.89 -25.48
CA PRO A 73 -21.82 8.31 -24.38
C PRO A 73 -22.11 9.00 -23.03
N GLU A 74 -22.55 10.27 -23.02
CA GLU A 74 -22.78 11.01 -21.77
C GLU A 74 -24.03 10.51 -21.03
N LYS A 75 -25.06 10.07 -21.77
CA LYS A 75 -26.27 9.45 -21.18
C LYS A 75 -25.98 8.27 -20.25
N TYR A 76 -24.95 7.48 -20.57
CA TYR A 76 -24.60 6.27 -19.81
C TYR A 76 -23.53 6.51 -18.75
N ARG A 77 -23.08 7.76 -18.59
CA ARG A 77 -22.08 8.11 -17.59
C ARG A 77 -22.67 8.01 -16.18
N ALA A 78 -21.90 7.44 -15.26
CA ALA A 78 -22.31 7.39 -13.86
C ALA A 78 -22.13 8.77 -13.19
N PRO A 79 -22.97 9.13 -12.19
CA PRO A 79 -22.88 10.41 -11.51
C PRO A 79 -21.50 10.64 -10.89
N ALA A 80 -21.10 11.91 -10.79
CA ALA A 80 -19.88 12.31 -10.11
C ALA A 80 -19.86 11.72 -8.69
N GLY A 81 -18.80 10.98 -8.35
CA GLY A 81 -18.67 10.34 -7.05
C GLY A 81 -19.13 8.88 -6.95
N TYR A 82 -19.82 8.31 -7.95
CA TYR A 82 -20.30 6.92 -7.89
C TYR A 82 -19.17 5.87 -7.75
N TYR A 83 -17.96 6.22 -8.18
CA TYR A 83 -16.76 5.39 -8.06
C TYR A 83 -15.92 5.69 -6.81
N ILE A 84 -16.22 6.77 -6.09
CA ILE A 84 -15.50 7.16 -4.88
C ILE A 84 -15.94 6.22 -3.75
N GLY A 85 -14.97 5.58 -3.08
CA GLY A 85 -15.24 4.77 -1.88
C GLY A 85 -14.88 3.28 -1.96
N ASN A 86 -14.41 2.77 -3.11
CA ASN A 86 -14.05 1.34 -3.20
C ASN A 86 -12.79 1.02 -3.99
N SER A 87 -11.91 2.01 -4.20
CA SER A 87 -10.52 1.63 -4.36
C SER A 87 -10.13 0.96 -3.03
N GLY A 88 -9.96 -0.36 -3.01
CA GLY A 88 -9.48 -1.12 -1.84
C GLY A 88 -8.09 -0.68 -1.32
N LYS A 89 -7.59 0.45 -1.84
CA LYS A 89 -6.38 1.16 -1.45
C LYS A 89 -6.68 2.33 -0.50
N LEU A 90 -7.82 3.02 -0.59
CA LEU A 90 -8.04 4.25 0.20
C LEU A 90 -8.25 3.98 1.70
N LYS A 91 -8.94 2.90 2.08
CA LYS A 91 -9.08 2.52 3.51
C LYS A 91 -7.73 2.22 4.17
N ARG A 92 -6.73 1.83 3.37
CA ARG A 92 -5.37 1.60 3.83
C ARG A 92 -4.57 2.90 3.98
N CYS A 93 -5.01 4.00 3.37
CA CYS A 93 -4.38 5.31 3.48
C CYS A 93 -4.90 6.12 4.67
N ILE A 94 -6.17 5.95 5.06
CA ILE A 94 -6.78 6.70 6.18
C ILE A 94 -6.20 6.26 7.53
N ARG A 95 -5.88 4.97 7.74
CA ARG A 95 -5.08 4.54 8.91
C ARG A 95 -3.60 4.97 8.85
N ARG A 96 -3.18 5.57 7.73
CA ARG A 96 -1.82 6.01 7.39
C ARG A 96 -1.75 7.53 7.14
N SER A 97 -2.72 8.32 7.58
CA SER A 97 -2.67 9.78 7.57
C SER A 97 -2.51 10.29 9.00
N GLN A 98 -1.27 10.24 9.50
CA GLN A 98 -0.87 11.20 10.54
C GLN A 98 -0.54 12.49 9.77
N ALA A 99 -0.98 13.63 10.28
CA ALA A 99 -0.81 14.92 9.60
C ALA A 99 0.68 15.15 9.25
N PRO A 100 1.00 15.74 8.09
CA PRO A 100 2.39 16.00 7.67
C PRO A 100 3.22 16.81 8.68
N GLY A 101 2.55 17.57 9.56
CA GLY A 101 3.19 18.41 10.58
C GLY A 101 3.75 17.68 11.81
N SER A 102 3.54 16.36 11.97
CA SER A 102 4.07 15.60 13.13
C SER A 102 5.18 14.60 12.75
N VAL A 103 5.73 14.68 11.53
CA VAL A 103 6.78 13.76 11.08
C VAL A 103 8.13 14.24 11.62
N VAL A 104 8.53 13.70 12.77
CA VAL A 104 9.86 13.97 13.34
C VAL A 104 10.92 13.26 12.50
N THR A 105 11.60 14.02 11.65
CA THR A 105 12.73 13.56 10.85
C THR A 105 14.01 14.04 11.52
N PHE A 106 14.95 13.13 11.73
CA PHE A 106 16.24 13.46 12.31
C PHE A 106 17.28 13.50 11.19
N HIS A 107 18.12 14.52 11.22
CA HIS A 107 19.25 14.67 10.33
C HIS A 107 20.50 14.70 11.21
N PHE A 108 21.19 13.56 11.31
CA PHE A 108 22.46 13.45 12.00
C PHE A 108 23.60 13.67 11.00
N THR A 109 24.63 14.39 11.44
CA THR A 109 25.87 14.60 10.68
C THR A 109 26.73 13.33 10.65
N GLU A 110 27.71 13.25 9.74
CA GLU A 110 28.62 12.10 9.66
C GLU A 110 29.40 11.84 10.97
N GLN A 111 29.62 12.89 11.78
CA GLN A 111 30.31 12.77 13.08
C GLN A 111 29.42 12.17 14.16
N GLU A 112 28.10 12.32 14.06
CA GLU A 112 27.13 11.82 15.03
C GLU A 112 26.67 10.38 14.71
N LYS A 113 26.87 9.89 13.48
CA LYS A 113 26.49 8.53 13.07
C LYS A 113 27.24 7.43 13.85
N PRO A 114 28.56 7.52 14.11
CA PRO A 114 29.26 6.55 14.95
C PRO A 114 28.73 6.48 16.39
N GLY A 115 28.38 7.63 16.99
CA GLY A 115 27.80 7.66 18.32
C GLY A 115 26.40 7.02 18.35
N LEU A 116 25.58 7.25 17.32
CA LEU A 116 24.28 6.61 17.18
C LEU A 116 24.41 5.08 17.01
N LEU A 117 25.42 4.64 16.25
CA LEU A 117 25.75 3.22 16.11
C LEU A 117 26.11 2.61 17.46
N ALA A 118 26.94 3.27 18.28
CA ALA A 118 27.32 2.80 19.61
C ALA A 118 26.12 2.64 20.56
N VAL A 119 25.14 3.57 20.50
CA VAL A 119 23.90 3.45 21.28
C VAL A 119 23.08 2.22 20.85
N TRP A 120 23.01 1.97 19.55
CA TRP A 120 22.34 0.79 19.00
C TRP A 120 23.08 -0.51 19.33
N GLU A 121 24.42 -0.50 19.33
CA GLU A 121 25.25 -1.63 19.76
C GLU A 121 25.03 -1.95 21.23
N ALA A 122 24.98 -0.93 22.10
CA ALA A 122 24.66 -1.09 23.52
C ALA A 122 23.25 -1.67 23.72
N ALA A 123 22.25 -1.18 22.97
CA ALA A 123 20.88 -1.71 23.02
C ALA A 123 20.78 -3.15 22.49
N ALA A 124 21.67 -3.55 21.59
CA ALA A 124 21.71 -4.87 20.99
C ALA A 124 22.74 -5.81 21.65
N ALA A 125 23.36 -5.43 22.78
CA ALA A 125 24.47 -6.16 23.40
C ALA A 125 24.11 -7.62 23.72
N ASP A 126 22.91 -7.86 24.23
CA ASP A 126 22.43 -9.19 24.64
C ASP A 126 22.04 -10.11 23.45
N TYR A 127 21.99 -9.56 22.24
CA TYR A 127 21.58 -10.30 21.04
C TYR A 127 22.77 -10.91 20.31
N LYS A 128 22.55 -12.10 19.76
CA LYS A 128 23.49 -12.82 18.90
C LYS A 128 23.77 -12.08 17.58
N ASP A 129 24.90 -12.38 16.95
CA ASP A 129 25.28 -11.79 15.66
C ASP A 129 24.28 -12.06 14.53
N LEU A 130 23.60 -13.21 14.60
CA LEU A 130 22.50 -13.58 13.72
C LEU A 130 21.20 -13.55 14.51
N MET A 131 20.36 -12.57 14.21
CA MET A 131 19.06 -12.40 14.85
C MET A 131 17.93 -12.95 14.00
N THR A 132 16.97 -13.59 14.64
CA THR A 132 15.68 -13.93 14.05
C THR A 132 14.85 -12.67 13.81
N THR A 133 13.87 -12.77 12.91
CA THR A 133 12.93 -11.66 12.68
C THR A 133 12.20 -11.24 13.95
N ALA A 134 11.92 -12.17 14.88
CA ALA A 134 11.25 -11.87 16.15
C ALA A 134 12.13 -11.00 17.07
N GLU A 135 13.41 -11.35 17.23
CA GLU A 135 14.38 -10.56 18.00
C GLU A 135 14.57 -9.15 17.42
N VAL A 136 14.61 -9.02 16.09
CA VAL A 136 14.68 -7.70 15.44
C VAL A 136 13.42 -6.87 15.70
N CYS A 137 12.25 -7.51 15.68
CA CYS A 137 11.00 -6.84 16.02
C CYS A 137 10.98 -6.37 17.48
N GLU A 138 11.56 -7.16 18.39
CA GLU A 138 11.66 -6.82 19.80
C GLU A 138 12.61 -5.65 20.04
N LEU A 139 13.82 -5.71 19.48
CA LEU A 139 14.84 -4.66 19.58
C LEU A 139 14.33 -3.33 19.02
N THR A 140 13.82 -3.35 17.79
CA THR A 140 13.51 -2.13 17.04
C THR A 140 12.08 -1.66 17.20
N GLY A 141 11.16 -2.51 17.66
CA GLY A 141 9.72 -2.23 17.76
C GLY A 141 8.99 -2.20 16.41
N TYR A 142 9.62 -2.58 15.30
CA TYR A 142 8.96 -2.69 13.99
C TYR A 142 8.30 -4.06 13.80
N GLY A 143 7.22 -4.11 13.02
CA GLY A 143 6.56 -5.37 12.68
C GLY A 143 7.36 -6.22 11.69
N ALA A 144 7.15 -7.54 11.72
CA ALA A 144 7.88 -8.52 10.90
C ALA A 144 7.81 -8.23 9.39
N GLN A 145 6.68 -7.72 8.89
CA GLN A 145 6.54 -7.33 7.48
C GLN A 145 7.47 -6.19 7.08
N THR A 146 7.74 -5.25 7.99
CA THR A 146 8.67 -4.14 7.75
C THR A 146 10.09 -4.67 7.65
N VAL A 147 10.47 -5.56 8.58
CA VAL A 147 11.78 -6.21 8.58
C VAL A 147 12.01 -7.03 7.32
N GLN A 148 11.01 -7.83 6.91
CA GLN A 148 11.06 -8.58 5.64
C GLN A 148 11.20 -7.64 4.43
N ARG A 149 10.54 -6.48 4.46
CA ARG A 149 10.66 -5.48 3.40
C ARG A 149 12.06 -4.87 3.34
N TRP A 150 12.70 -4.58 4.48
CA TRP A 150 14.08 -4.11 4.50
C TRP A 150 15.04 -5.12 3.89
N HIS A 151 14.87 -6.41 4.20
CA HIS A 151 15.65 -7.48 3.58
C HIS A 151 15.38 -7.61 2.08
N SER A 152 14.11 -7.57 1.67
CA SER A 152 13.71 -7.65 0.26
C SER A 152 14.28 -6.48 -0.57
N ASN A 153 14.32 -5.29 0.02
CA ASN A 153 14.88 -4.08 -0.59
C ASN A 153 16.41 -4.00 -0.51
N LYS A 154 17.09 -5.03 0.01
CA LYS A 154 18.55 -5.08 0.21
C LYS A 154 19.10 -3.97 1.12
N SER A 155 18.26 -3.41 1.99
CA SER A 155 18.67 -2.41 2.97
C SER A 155 19.40 -3.03 4.16
N ILE A 156 19.08 -4.29 4.47
CA ILE A 156 19.76 -5.11 5.48
C ILE A 156 20.13 -6.46 4.88
N THR A 157 21.22 -7.06 5.36
CA THR A 157 21.63 -8.39 4.92
C THR A 157 21.05 -9.46 5.84
N GLY A 158 20.65 -10.58 5.24
CA GLY A 158 20.10 -11.70 5.98
C GLY A 158 20.10 -12.98 5.17
N PHE A 159 20.27 -14.10 5.87
CA PHE A 159 20.35 -15.44 5.34
C PHE A 159 19.04 -16.18 5.59
N VAL A 160 18.57 -16.92 4.60
CA VAL A 160 17.41 -17.80 4.76
C VAL A 160 17.93 -19.21 5.01
N ILE A 161 17.84 -19.69 6.25
CA ILE A 161 18.29 -21.02 6.66
C ILE A 161 17.07 -21.79 7.15
N GLN A 162 16.81 -22.97 6.57
CA GLN A 162 15.68 -23.83 6.94
C GLN A 162 14.33 -23.07 6.98
N ARG A 163 14.06 -22.24 5.96
CA ARG A 163 12.87 -21.37 5.84
C ARG A 163 12.73 -20.28 6.92
N LYS A 164 13.76 -20.05 7.73
CA LYS A 164 13.82 -18.94 8.71
C LYS A 164 14.77 -17.85 8.20
N LEU A 165 14.33 -16.60 8.28
CA LEU A 165 15.16 -15.44 7.95
C LEU A 165 15.98 -15.04 9.18
N LEU A 166 17.30 -15.15 9.07
CA LEU A 166 18.28 -14.67 10.03
C LEU A 166 18.93 -13.40 9.49
N ILE A 167 18.99 -12.37 10.30
CA ILE A 167 19.45 -11.03 9.93
C ILE A 167 20.79 -10.78 10.62
N SER A 168 21.76 -10.26 9.87
CA SER A 168 23.04 -9.88 10.43
C SER A 168 22.87 -8.63 11.29
N LYS A 169 23.23 -8.76 12.59
CA LYS A 169 23.22 -7.67 13.58
C LYS A 169 23.98 -6.46 13.06
N LEU A 170 25.21 -6.65 12.59
CA LEU A 170 26.05 -5.57 12.07
C LEU A 170 25.32 -4.74 11.00
N THR A 171 24.79 -5.40 9.95
CA THR A 171 24.13 -4.67 8.86
C THR A 171 22.79 -4.05 9.26
N LEU A 172 22.14 -4.59 10.31
CA LEU A 172 20.94 -3.97 10.86
C LEU A 172 21.28 -2.67 11.59
N LEU A 173 22.31 -2.68 12.43
CA LEU A 173 22.70 -1.50 13.23
C LEU A 173 23.24 -0.38 12.32
N GLU A 174 24.07 -0.72 11.33
CA GLU A 174 24.51 0.23 10.29
C GLU A 174 23.33 0.86 9.53
N PHE A 175 22.34 0.02 9.17
CA PHE A 175 21.12 0.52 8.54
C PHE A 175 20.33 1.46 9.46
N LEU A 176 20.19 1.13 10.74
CA LEU A 176 19.45 1.93 11.73
C LEU A 176 20.14 3.26 12.06
N ALA A 177 21.47 3.28 12.09
CA ALA A 177 22.27 4.49 12.25
C ALA A 177 22.35 5.33 10.96
N GLY A 178 22.04 4.73 9.81
CA GLY A 178 22.11 5.38 8.50
C GLY A 178 20.92 6.28 8.16
N ASP A 179 21.10 7.09 7.10
CA ASP A 179 20.12 8.09 6.65
C ASP A 179 18.78 7.49 6.23
N THR A 180 18.79 6.24 5.78
CA THR A 180 17.59 5.57 5.30
C THR A 180 16.62 5.26 6.44
N ALA A 181 17.13 4.90 7.62
CA ALA A 181 16.32 4.62 8.80
C ALA A 181 15.87 5.91 9.51
N THR A 182 16.73 6.93 9.59
CA THR A 182 16.40 8.22 10.22
C THR A 182 15.34 8.99 9.44
N LYS A 183 15.29 8.82 8.10
CA LYS A 183 14.26 9.36 7.20
C LYS A 183 12.93 8.58 7.22
N ILE A 184 12.82 7.50 7.99
CA ILE A 184 11.54 6.77 8.10
C ILE A 184 10.47 7.68 8.70
N VAL A 185 9.40 7.91 7.94
CA VAL A 185 8.27 8.77 8.34
C VAL A 185 7.51 8.22 9.54
N ARG A 186 7.33 6.89 9.62
CA ARG A 186 6.66 6.21 10.74
C ARG A 186 7.66 5.40 11.54
N LYS A 187 8.27 6.03 12.53
CA LYS A 187 9.16 5.36 13.47
C LYS A 187 8.32 4.57 14.48
N SER A 188 8.83 3.41 14.89
CA SER A 188 8.27 2.73 16.06
C SER A 188 8.49 3.62 17.29
N PRO A 189 7.67 3.51 18.36
CA PRO A 189 7.90 4.26 19.58
C PRO A 189 9.30 4.01 20.18
N LYS A 190 9.80 2.76 20.11
CA LYS A 190 11.15 2.41 20.57
C LYS A 190 12.24 3.15 19.79
N HIS A 191 12.17 3.10 18.46
CA HIS A 191 13.12 3.80 17.60
C HIS A 191 13.05 5.31 17.81
N LEU A 192 11.83 5.88 17.86
CA LEU A 192 11.64 7.31 18.08
C LEU A 192 12.23 7.77 19.41
N ASN A 193 11.96 7.04 20.50
CA ASN A 193 12.46 7.39 21.83
C ASN A 193 14.00 7.36 21.88
N LEU A 194 14.62 6.36 21.27
CA LEU A 194 16.09 6.25 21.20
C LEU A 194 16.69 7.44 20.44
N LEU A 195 16.13 7.82 19.28
CA LEU A 195 16.60 8.98 18.54
C LEU A 195 16.41 10.29 19.30
N CYS A 196 15.28 10.47 20.00
CA CYS A 196 15.05 11.65 20.84
C CYS A 196 16.06 11.74 21.99
N GLN A 197 16.36 10.62 22.64
CA GLN A 197 17.35 10.57 23.73
C GLN A 197 18.75 10.92 23.21
N TYR A 198 19.15 10.33 22.08
CA TYR A 198 20.45 10.59 21.48
C TYR A 198 20.59 12.03 20.98
N ALA A 199 19.57 12.57 20.30
CA ALA A 199 19.57 13.97 19.88
C ALA A 199 19.73 14.93 21.08
N GLY A 200 19.12 14.61 22.23
CA GLY A 200 19.31 15.38 23.46
C GLY A 200 20.70 15.25 24.09
N GLN A 201 21.44 14.18 23.82
CA GLN A 201 22.85 14.02 24.24
C GLN A 201 23.77 14.86 23.34
N CYS A 202 23.58 14.82 22.02
CA CYS A 202 24.35 15.63 21.07
C CYS A 202 24.25 17.15 21.36
N SER A 203 23.07 17.64 21.75
CA SER A 203 22.91 19.05 22.14
C SER A 203 23.70 19.44 23.39
N LYS A 204 23.95 18.50 24.33
CA LYS A 204 24.69 18.76 25.57
C LYS A 204 26.20 18.70 25.37
N GLU A 205 26.69 17.82 24.50
CA GLU A 205 28.12 17.72 24.17
C GLU A 205 28.63 18.95 23.41
N SER A 206 27.77 19.60 22.61
CA SER A 206 28.11 20.86 21.95
C SER A 206 28.28 22.05 22.91
N GLU A 207 27.70 22.01 24.11
CA GLU A 207 27.84 23.08 25.12
C GLU A 207 29.06 22.86 26.03
N ALA A 208 29.49 21.62 26.23
CA ALA A 208 30.65 21.28 27.07
C ALA A 208 32.01 21.58 26.41
N GLY A 209 32.07 21.64 25.07
CA GLY A 209 33.31 21.89 24.31
C GLY A 209 33.83 23.33 24.31
N ALA A 210 33.12 24.29 24.92
CA ALA A 210 33.50 25.71 24.91
C ALA A 210 34.28 26.17 26.17
N SER A 211 34.75 25.27 27.04
CA SER A 211 35.32 25.63 28.35
C SER A 211 36.69 25.03 28.69
N ALA A 212 37.51 24.68 27.69
CA ALA A 212 38.86 24.19 27.93
C ALA A 212 39.91 24.85 27.00
N GLU A 213 40.33 26.06 27.35
CA GLU A 213 41.67 26.58 27.02
C GLU A 213 42.57 26.33 28.25
N PRO A 214 43.75 25.71 28.11
CA PRO A 214 44.83 25.85 29.07
C PRO A 214 45.82 26.92 28.61
N GLU A 215 46.24 27.74 29.58
CA GLU A 215 47.31 28.73 29.54
C GLU A 215 48.69 28.17 29.14
#